data_AF-A0ABD5DWM8-F1
#
_entry.id   AF-A0ABD5DWM8-F1
#
_cell.length_a   1.000
_cell.length_b   1.000
_cell.length_c   1.000
_cell.angle_alpha   90.00
_cell.angle_beta   90.00
_cell.angle_gamma   90.00
#
_symmetry.space_group_name_H-M   'P 1'
#
loop_
_entity.id
_entity.type
_entity.pdbx_description
1 polymer ?
#
loop_
_entity_poly.entity_id
_entity_poly.type
_entity_poly.pdbx_seq_one_letter_code
_entity_poly.pdbx_strand_id
1 'polypeptide(L)' 'MQILMGLIGMVALLAIAVLLSNNRNAINLRTVLGAWIIQVGIGALILY' A
#
# COMPACT_ATOMS: atom_id res chain seq x y z
N MET A 1 14.63 10.29 -8.97
CA MET A 1 13.38 10.40 -9.74
C MET A 1 12.53 9.12 -9.72
N GLN A 2 13.12 7.95 -10.01
CA GLN A 2 12.39 6.66 -10.07
C GLN A 2 11.77 6.21 -8.72
N ILE A 3 12.52 6.21 -7.62
CA ILE A 3 12.02 5.77 -6.31
C ILE A 3 10.95 6.71 -5.74
N LEU A 4 11.17 8.04 -5.86
CA LEU A 4 10.20 9.03 -5.38
C LEU A 4 8.87 8.91 -6.11
N MET A 5 8.88 8.73 -7.42
CA MET A 5 7.64 8.54 -8.19
C MET A 5 6.96 7.20 -7.86
N GLY A 6 7.73 6.13 -7.62
CA GLY A 6 7.20 4.86 -7.14
C GLY A 6 6.49 4.98 -5.79
N LEU A 7 7.08 5.70 -4.84
CA LEU A 7 6.47 6.01 -3.54
C LEU A 7 5.20 6.86 -3.68
N ILE A 8 5.23 7.90 -4.52
CA ILE A 8 4.05 8.72 -4.81
C ILE A 8 2.92 7.85 -5.37
N GLY A 9 3.22 6.93 -6.29
CA GLY A 9 2.24 5.99 -6.83
C GLY A 9 1.61 5.10 -5.75
N MET A 10 2.42 4.52 -4.85
CA MET A 10 1.92 3.70 -3.75
C MET A 10 0.98 4.49 -2.84
N VAL A 11 1.37 5.71 -2.44
CA VAL A 11 0.54 6.57 -1.58
C VAL A 11 -0.75 6.98 -2.29
N ALA A 12 -0.69 7.32 -3.58
CA ALA A 12 -1.87 7.68 -4.36
C ALA A 12 -2.88 6.53 -4.44
N LEU A 13 -2.43 5.30 -4.67
CA LEU A 13 -3.29 4.12 -4.70
C LEU A 13 -3.93 3.83 -3.34
N LEU A 14 -3.16 3.93 -2.25
CA LEU A 14 -3.71 3.78 -0.89
C LEU A 14 -4.72 4.88 -0.56
N ALA A 15 -4.45 6.13 -0.97
CA ALA A 15 -5.37 7.23 -0.80
C ALA A 15 -6.69 7.00 -1.56
N ILE A 16 -6.63 6.56 -2.81
CA ILE A 16 -7.82 6.21 -3.60
C ILE A 16 -8.62 5.09 -2.91
N ALA A 17 -7.95 4.03 -2.43
CA ALA A 17 -8.60 2.93 -1.74
C ALA A 17 -9.32 3.40 -0.45
N VAL A 18 -8.70 4.29 0.32
CA VAL A 18 -9.32 4.89 1.52
C VAL A 18 -10.49 5.80 1.14
N LEU A 19 -10.35 6.62 0.09
CA LEU A 19 -11.40 7.54 -0.35
C LEU A 19 -12.66 6.80 -0.84
N LEU A 20 -12.47 5.70 -1.56
CA LEU A 20 -13.55 4.86 -2.08
C LEU A 20 -14.05 3.81 -1.08
N SER A 21 -13.47 3.73 0.12
CA SER A 21 -13.90 2.77 1.14
C SER A 21 -15.30 3.11 1.66
N ASN A 22 -16.18 2.11 1.64
CA ASN A 22 -17.56 2.21 2.13
C ASN A 22 -17.64 2.46 3.64
N ASN A 23 -16.66 1.99 4.42
CA ASN A 23 -16.58 2.25 5.86
C ASN A 23 -15.13 2.38 6.31
N ARG A 24 -14.65 3.63 6.36
CA ARG A 24 -13.26 3.96 6.72
C ARG A 24 -12.92 3.60 8.16
N ASN A 25 -13.91 3.60 9.06
CA ASN A 25 -13.71 3.27 10.48
C ASN A 25 -13.56 1.77 10.73
N ALA A 26 -14.04 0.93 9.80
CA ALA A 26 -13.88 -0.52 9.88
C ALA A 26 -12.54 -1.01 9.31
N ILE A 27 -11.67 -0.11 8.82
CA ILE A 27 -10.37 -0.47 8.27
C ILE A 27 -9.47 -0.98 9.41
N ASN A 28 -9.14 -2.27 9.36
CA ASN A 28 -8.19 -2.86 10.29
C ASN A 28 -6.75 -2.62 9.82
N LEU A 29 -6.04 -1.72 10.51
CA LEU A 29 -4.65 -1.37 10.19
C LEU A 29 -3.71 -2.58 10.23
N ARG A 30 -3.93 -3.54 11.14
CA ARG A 30 -3.10 -4.76 11.22
C ARG A 30 -3.20 -5.57 9.94
N THR A 31 -4.40 -5.67 9.36
CA THR A 31 -4.64 -6.39 8.11
C THR A 31 -4.04 -5.65 6.92
N VAL A 32 -4.32 -4.35 6.80
CA VAL A 32 -3.87 -3.55 5.64
C VAL A 32 -2.35 -3.39 5.62
N LEU A 33 -1.73 -3.07 6.75
CA LEU A 33 -0.26 -2.96 6.85
C LEU A 33 0.41 -4.32 6.70
N GLY A 34 -0.17 -5.38 7.26
CA GLY A 34 0.33 -6.74 7.07
C GLY A 34 0.36 -7.15 5.60
N ALA A 35 -0.75 -6.91 4.88
CA ALA A 35 -0.83 -7.18 3.45
C ALA A 35 0.19 -6.35 2.65
N TRP A 36 0.34 -5.06 2.96
CA TRP A 36 1.29 -4.18 2.28
C TRP A 36 2.75 -4.59 2.51
N ILE A 37 3.11 -4.94 3.75
CA ILE A 37 4.47 -5.42 4.09
C ILE A 37 4.79 -6.72 3.36
N ILE A 38 3.85 -7.68 3.34
CA ILE A 38 4.03 -8.94 2.62
C ILE A 38 4.23 -8.67 1.13
N GLN A 39 3.43 -7.79 0.53
CA GLN A 39 3.54 -7.43 -0.89
C GLN A 39 4.91 -6.81 -1.21
N VAL A 40 5.33 -5.80 -0.45
CA VAL A 40 6.63 -5.14 -0.66
C VAL A 40 7.78 -6.12 -0.40
N GLY A 41 7.66 -6.94 0.65
CA GLY A 41 8.67 -7.94 1.03
C GLY A 41 8.87 -9.01 -0.05
N ILE A 42 7.79 -9.53 -0.64
CA ILE A 42 7.88 -10.49 -1.76
C ILE A 42 8.49 -9.82 -2.99
N GLY A 43 8.05 -8.60 -3.33
CA GLY A 43 8.62 -7.85 -4.46
C GLY A 43 10.11 -7.61 -4.29
N ALA A 44 10.54 -7.23 -3.09
CA ALA A 44 11.95 -7.04 -2.77
C ALA A 44 12.75 -8.35 -2.78
N LEU A 45 12.18 -9.47 -2.32
CA LEU A 45 12.87 -10.76 -2.27
C LEU A 45 13.14 -11.35 -3.67
N ILE A 46 12.23 -11.15 -4.62
CA ILE A 46 12.27 -11.82 -5.92
C ILE A 46 12.89 -10.93 -7.01
N LEU A 47 12.64 -9.62 -6.97
CA LEU A 47 13.02 -8.70 -8.06
C LEU A 47 14.31 -7.92 -7.77
N TYR A 48 14.89 -8.08 -6.58
CA TYR A 48 16.14 -7.43 -6.17
C TYR A 48 17.08 -8.46 -5.54
#